data_AF-A0A3N4NNQ8-F1
#
_entry.id   AF-A0A3N4NNQ8-F1
#
_cell.length_a   1.000
_cell.length_b   1.000
_cell.length_c   1.000
_cell.angle_alpha   90.00
_cell.angle_beta   90.00
_cell.angle_gamma   90.00
#
_symmetry.space_group_name_H-M   'P 1'
#
loop_
_entity.id
_entity.type
_entity.pdbx_description
1 polymer ?
#
loop_
_entity_poly.entity_id
_entity_poly.type
_entity_poly.pdbx_seq_one_letter_code
_entity_poly.pdbx_strand_id
1 'polypeptide(L)'
;MGLTLSNNSKIKFIKPPHKIKTMKNITLLFCFLLCIACKKEQSKQIVTTKVKRTVKTTEGTISLSLDGKTYIYDNIDWRKSKIINKENVKLSIRQEGFPIVQFMFPDIKKSLADGQEIFEIPDVHRPGFLPITLIFTMTKKDKEVITFRKGQVKVSFNDNHLIVEFTGEGRPMSDSKTIYPIEGTINVNLKK
;
A
#
# COMPACT_ATOMS: atom_id res chain seq x y z
N MET A 1 30.36 32.50 58.80
CA MET A 1 29.42 31.38 59.03
C MET A 1 28.83 30.97 57.68
N GLY A 2 28.91 29.67 57.33
CA GLY A 2 28.46 29.05 56.08
C GLY A 2 29.55 29.03 54.99
N LEU A 3 30.38 27.99 54.77
CA LEU A 3 30.10 26.59 54.31
C LEU A 3 29.25 26.61 53.02
N THR A 4 29.58 26.00 51.87
CA THR A 4 30.30 24.74 51.61
C THR A 4 30.56 24.56 50.10
N LEU A 5 31.72 23.98 49.77
CA LEU A 5 32.02 22.92 48.78
C LEU A 5 31.16 22.75 47.51
N SER A 6 31.84 22.73 46.36
CA SER A 6 31.47 21.87 45.21
C SER A 6 32.73 21.38 44.48
N ASN A 7 33.14 20.16 44.82
CA ASN A 7 34.02 19.30 44.02
C ASN A 7 33.16 18.50 43.03
N ASN A 8 33.62 18.29 41.79
CA ASN A 8 33.56 16.97 41.12
C ASN A 8 34.25 16.98 39.73
N SER A 9 35.50 16.51 39.75
CA SER A 9 36.07 15.43 38.92
C SER A 9 35.37 15.07 37.60
N LYS A 10 35.99 15.48 36.48
CA LYS A 10 35.83 14.82 35.17
C LYS A 10 36.83 13.66 35.05
N ILE A 11 36.33 12.43 35.10
CA ILE A 11 37.06 11.24 34.63
C ILE A 11 36.27 10.71 33.43
N LYS A 12 36.89 10.69 32.24
CA LYS A 12 36.38 9.90 31.10
C LYS A 12 37.51 9.09 30.48
N PHE A 13 37.14 7.84 30.26
CA PHE A 13 37.96 6.66 30.06
C PHE A 13 38.66 6.64 28.69
N ILE A 14 39.92 6.23 28.73
CA ILE A 14 40.74 5.84 27.57
C ILE A 14 40.30 4.42 27.16
N LYS A 15 39.91 4.23 25.90
CA LYS A 15 39.78 2.90 25.28
C LYS A 15 41.01 2.63 24.40
N PRO A 16 41.75 1.53 24.60
CA PRO A 16 42.80 1.12 23.68
C PRO A 16 42.24 0.33 22.48
N PRO A 17 43.00 0.27 21.36
CA PRO A 17 42.58 -0.33 20.10
C PRO A 17 42.93 -1.82 20.05
N HIS A 18 42.11 -2.62 19.36
CA HIS A 18 42.53 -3.95 18.90
C HIS A 18 42.32 -4.08 17.39
N LYS A 19 43.45 -4.13 16.69
CA LYS A 19 43.59 -4.66 15.33
C LYS A 19 43.66 -6.19 15.43
N ILE A 20 42.97 -6.92 14.55
CA ILE A 20 43.36 -8.28 14.17
C ILE A 20 43.30 -8.40 12.64
N LYS A 21 44.35 -9.01 12.10
CA LYS A 21 44.80 -9.11 10.71
C LYS A 21 44.28 -10.40 10.01
N THR A 22 44.23 -10.37 8.66
CA THR A 22 44.70 -11.40 7.67
C THR A 22 44.12 -12.85 7.73
N MET A 23 44.03 -13.70 6.71
CA MET A 23 44.49 -13.78 5.30
C MET A 23 43.81 -15.00 4.61
N LYS A 24 43.71 -14.95 3.27
CA LYS A 24 43.90 -15.99 2.21
C LYS A 24 43.53 -17.48 2.44
N ASN A 25 42.82 -18.08 1.47
CA ASN A 25 43.31 -19.19 0.61
C ASN A 25 42.17 -19.74 -0.28
N ILE A 26 42.29 -19.73 -1.61
CA ILE A 26 42.91 -20.75 -2.51
C ILE A 26 41.98 -21.95 -2.77
N THR A 27 41.90 -22.32 -4.06
CA THR A 27 41.35 -23.55 -4.66
C THR A 27 39.98 -23.43 -5.32
N LEU A 28 39.92 -22.84 -6.53
CA LEU A 28 38.79 -23.03 -7.44
C LEU A 28 39.30 -23.24 -8.88
N LEU A 29 40.08 -24.30 -9.07
CA LEU A 29 40.62 -24.74 -10.36
C LEU A 29 40.25 -26.21 -10.59
N PHE A 30 38.96 -26.56 -10.71
CA PHE A 30 38.57 -27.93 -11.08
C PHE A 30 37.11 -28.13 -11.55
N CYS A 31 36.53 -27.21 -12.33
CA CYS A 31 35.17 -27.41 -12.89
C CYS A 31 35.03 -27.01 -14.37
N PHE A 32 36.11 -27.16 -15.15
CA PHE A 32 36.13 -26.75 -16.56
C PHE A 32 35.84 -27.87 -17.59
N LEU A 33 35.30 -29.04 -17.23
CA LEU A 33 35.42 -30.18 -18.16
C LEU A 33 34.24 -31.16 -18.32
N LEU A 34 32.99 -30.82 -17.96
CA LEU A 34 31.93 -31.86 -18.01
C LEU A 34 30.55 -31.53 -18.59
N CYS A 35 30.34 -30.45 -19.36
CA CYS A 35 28.98 -30.18 -19.87
C CYS A 35 28.89 -29.82 -21.38
N ILE A 36 29.67 -30.49 -22.24
CA ILE A 36 29.36 -30.54 -23.69
C ILE A 36 28.96 -31.97 -24.05
N ALA A 37 27.66 -32.29 -23.95
CA ALA A 37 27.02 -33.34 -24.75
C ALA A 37 25.51 -33.39 -24.49
N CYS A 38 24.73 -32.53 -25.15
CA CYS A 38 23.34 -32.83 -25.45
C CYS A 38 22.90 -32.04 -26.69
N LYS A 39 23.01 -32.70 -27.85
CA LYS A 39 22.19 -32.36 -29.03
C LYS A 39 21.23 -33.53 -29.23
N LYS A 40 19.92 -33.27 -29.15
CA LYS A 40 18.90 -34.06 -29.83
C LYS A 40 17.70 -33.19 -30.24
N GLU A 41 17.45 -33.26 -31.54
CA GLU A 41 16.19 -33.17 -32.31
C GLU A 41 15.15 -32.08 -31.99
N GLN A 42 15.01 -31.17 -32.96
CA GLN A 42 13.87 -30.28 -33.12
C GLN A 42 12.65 -31.07 -33.61
N SER A 43 11.70 -31.31 -32.70
CA SER A 43 10.31 -31.59 -33.06
C SER A 43 9.52 -30.27 -33.05
N LYS A 44 8.95 -29.90 -34.21
CA LYS A 44 8.00 -28.79 -34.34
C LYS A 44 6.71 -29.15 -33.60
N GLN A 45 6.61 -28.75 -32.34
CA GLN A 45 5.31 -28.61 -31.66
C GLN A 45 4.66 -27.30 -32.11
N ILE A 46 3.51 -27.43 -32.77
CA ILE A 46 2.54 -26.36 -32.95
C ILE A 46 2.16 -25.89 -31.55
N VAL A 47 2.55 -24.66 -31.20
CA VAL A 47 2.12 -23.99 -29.98
C VAL A 47 0.65 -23.65 -30.15
N THR A 48 -0.22 -24.60 -29.84
CA THR A 48 -1.55 -24.25 -29.34
C THR A 48 -1.28 -23.66 -27.97
N THR A 49 -1.13 -22.33 -27.92
CA THR A 49 -1.28 -21.58 -26.68
C THR A 49 -2.64 -21.98 -26.13
N LYS A 50 -2.65 -22.97 -25.22
CA LYS A 50 -3.63 -22.99 -24.15
C LYS A 50 -3.44 -21.65 -23.47
N VAL A 51 -4.18 -20.65 -23.92
CA VAL A 51 -4.53 -19.49 -23.12
C VAL A 51 -5.14 -20.13 -21.89
N LYS A 52 -4.28 -20.33 -20.90
CA LYS A 52 -4.67 -20.57 -19.53
C LYS A 52 -5.47 -19.32 -19.24
N ARG A 53 -6.79 -19.38 -19.43
CA ARG A 53 -7.73 -18.48 -18.81
C ARG A 53 -7.41 -18.64 -17.34
N THR A 54 -6.48 -17.80 -16.91
CA THR A 54 -6.24 -17.54 -15.51
C THR A 54 -7.59 -17.01 -15.10
N VAL A 55 -8.33 -17.84 -14.39
CA VAL A 55 -9.57 -17.50 -13.75
C VAL A 55 -9.28 -16.18 -13.05
N LYS A 56 -9.79 -15.08 -13.61
CA LYS A 56 -9.83 -13.80 -12.91
C LYS A 56 -10.79 -14.07 -11.77
N THR A 57 -10.24 -14.40 -10.61
CA THR A 57 -10.96 -14.18 -9.36
C THR A 57 -11.36 -12.71 -9.40
N THR A 58 -12.66 -12.46 -9.53
CA THR A 58 -13.24 -11.12 -9.43
C THR A 58 -13.12 -10.72 -7.97
N GLU A 59 -11.95 -10.19 -7.60
CA GLU A 59 -11.60 -9.84 -6.22
C GLU A 59 -12.21 -8.49 -5.78
N GLY A 60 -12.95 -7.81 -6.67
CA GLY A 60 -13.75 -6.64 -6.36
C GLY A 60 -14.04 -5.76 -7.58
N THR A 61 -14.86 -4.72 -7.37
CA THR A 61 -15.17 -3.64 -8.31
C THR A 61 -14.95 -2.29 -7.63
N ILE A 62 -14.46 -1.31 -8.37
CA ILE A 62 -14.29 0.07 -7.87
C ILE A 62 -14.81 1.05 -8.91
N SER A 63 -15.56 2.04 -8.44
CA SER A 63 -15.95 3.22 -9.20
C SER A 63 -15.41 4.45 -8.46
N LEU A 64 -14.81 5.38 -9.20
CA LEU A 64 -14.32 6.64 -8.68
C LEU A 64 -14.70 7.75 -9.65
N SER A 65 -15.46 8.73 -9.19
CA SER A 65 -15.61 10.02 -9.86
C SER A 65 -14.70 11.02 -9.15
N LEU A 66 -13.80 11.62 -9.92
CA LEU A 66 -12.80 12.57 -9.43
C LEU A 66 -12.70 13.70 -10.44
N ASP A 67 -13.05 14.92 -10.01
CA ASP A 67 -13.02 16.12 -10.85
C ASP A 67 -13.85 15.95 -12.14
N GLY A 68 -15.07 15.42 -11.99
CA GLY A 68 -15.98 15.15 -13.10
C GLY A 68 -15.56 14.02 -14.05
N LYS A 69 -14.43 13.34 -13.79
CA LYS A 69 -13.99 12.17 -14.54
C LYS A 69 -14.31 10.91 -13.77
N THR A 70 -15.02 9.99 -14.41
CA THR A 70 -15.33 8.68 -13.85
C THR A 70 -14.31 7.63 -14.29
N TYR A 71 -13.82 6.86 -13.34
CA TYR A 71 -12.89 5.74 -13.48
C TYR A 71 -13.57 4.47 -12.98
N ILE A 72 -13.79 3.52 -13.87
CA ILE A 72 -14.38 2.20 -13.54
C ILE A 72 -13.29 1.13 -13.60
N TYR A 73 -12.95 0.56 -12.46
CA TYR A 73 -11.87 -0.42 -12.32
C TYR A 73 -12.41 -1.83 -12.55
N ASP A 74 -12.43 -2.26 -13.82
CA ASP A 74 -12.89 -3.57 -14.29
C ASP A 74 -11.75 -4.56 -14.60
N ASN A 75 -10.50 -4.08 -14.59
CA ASN A 75 -9.29 -4.84 -14.89
C ASN A 75 -8.16 -4.54 -13.90
N ILE A 76 -8.48 -4.68 -12.60
CA ILE A 76 -7.53 -4.45 -11.51
C ILE A 76 -6.32 -5.38 -11.64
N ASP A 77 -5.12 -4.81 -11.50
CA ASP A 77 -3.86 -5.55 -11.39
C ASP A 77 -3.70 -6.05 -9.95
N TRP A 78 -4.30 -7.21 -9.67
CA TRP A 78 -4.25 -7.85 -8.34
C TRP A 78 -2.85 -8.28 -7.89
N ARG A 79 -1.86 -8.35 -8.81
CA ARG A 79 -0.47 -8.63 -8.44
C ARG A 79 0.22 -7.40 -7.85
N LYS A 80 -0.15 -6.21 -8.30
CA LYS A 80 0.36 -4.94 -7.78
C LYS A 80 -0.54 -4.33 -6.70
N SER A 81 -1.79 -4.80 -6.60
CA SER A 81 -2.74 -4.39 -5.57
C SER A 81 -2.50 -5.17 -4.27
N LYS A 82 -2.91 -4.58 -3.14
CA LYS A 82 -2.76 -5.18 -1.81
C LYS A 82 -4.01 -4.95 -0.99
N ILE A 83 -4.44 -6.01 -0.30
CA ILE A 83 -5.51 -5.98 0.71
C ILE A 83 -4.92 -6.59 1.97
N ILE A 84 -4.95 -5.83 3.06
CA ILE A 84 -4.52 -6.30 4.39
C ILE A 84 -5.72 -6.16 5.31
N ASN A 85 -6.17 -7.30 5.85
CA ASN A 85 -7.27 -7.40 6.80
C ASN A 85 -6.76 -8.09 8.08
N LYS A 86 -6.27 -7.30 9.05
CA LYS A 86 -5.79 -7.82 10.35
C LYS A 86 -6.37 -7.00 11.49
N GLU A 87 -5.59 -6.04 11.99
CA GLU A 87 -6.03 -5.07 13.00
C GLU A 87 -6.75 -3.89 12.35
N ASN A 88 -6.35 -3.55 11.13
CA ASN A 88 -6.88 -2.45 10.34
C ASN A 88 -7.14 -2.96 8.91
N VAL A 89 -8.10 -2.37 8.18
CA VAL A 89 -8.21 -2.58 6.74
C VAL A 89 -7.22 -1.64 6.07
N LYS A 90 -6.39 -2.18 5.18
CA LYS A 90 -5.61 -1.36 4.24
C LYS A 90 -5.80 -1.90 2.83
N LEU A 91 -6.22 -1.03 1.92
CA LEU A 91 -6.35 -1.30 0.50
C LEU A 91 -5.38 -0.43 -0.27
N SER A 92 -4.73 -1.00 -1.28
CA SER A 92 -3.99 -0.28 -2.30
C SER A 92 -4.31 -0.93 -3.64
N ILE A 93 -5.11 -0.25 -4.47
CA ILE A 93 -5.67 -0.81 -5.69
C ILE A 93 -5.08 -0.11 -6.90
N ARG A 94 -4.68 -0.90 -7.90
CA ARG A 94 -3.98 -0.43 -9.09
C ARG A 94 -4.63 -1.00 -10.35
N GLN A 95 -4.88 -0.11 -11.30
CA GLN A 95 -5.18 -0.43 -12.68
C GLN A 95 -4.33 0.49 -13.56
N GLU A 96 -3.82 -0.02 -14.68
CA GLU A 96 -2.96 0.77 -15.55
C GLU A 96 -3.72 1.99 -16.13
N GLY A 97 -3.05 3.14 -16.17
CA GLY A 97 -3.63 4.41 -16.64
C GLY A 97 -4.63 5.07 -15.69
N PHE A 98 -4.92 4.45 -14.55
CA PHE A 98 -5.94 4.91 -13.59
C PHE A 98 -5.27 5.43 -12.31
N PRO A 99 -5.97 6.29 -11.55
CA PRO A 99 -5.52 6.68 -10.21
C PRO A 99 -5.26 5.45 -9.34
N ILE A 100 -4.21 5.47 -8.53
CA ILE A 100 -4.03 4.47 -7.47
C ILE A 100 -4.96 4.84 -6.33
N VAL A 101 -5.83 3.92 -5.93
CA VAL A 101 -6.75 4.13 -4.80
C VAL A 101 -6.14 3.52 -3.55
N GLN A 102 -6.01 4.31 -2.49
CA GLN A 102 -5.56 3.85 -1.18
C GLN A 102 -6.64 4.17 -0.15
N PHE A 103 -7.06 3.14 0.59
CA PHE A 103 -8.03 3.25 1.66
C PHE A 103 -7.46 2.64 2.92
N MET A 104 -7.65 3.33 4.05
CA MET A 104 -7.27 2.83 5.36
C MET A 104 -8.39 3.07 6.36
N PHE A 105 -8.74 2.01 7.09
CA PHE A 105 -9.75 1.99 8.12
C PHE A 105 -9.17 1.35 9.40
N PRO A 106 -9.11 2.06 10.53
CA PRO A 106 -8.64 1.57 11.79
C PRO A 106 -9.69 0.67 12.47
N ASP A 107 -9.22 -0.40 13.10
CA ASP A 107 -9.98 -1.27 13.99
C ASP A 107 -11.30 -1.84 13.42
N ILE A 108 -11.19 -2.95 12.68
CA ILE A 108 -12.34 -3.69 12.11
C ILE A 108 -13.16 -4.40 13.19
N LYS A 109 -12.54 -4.75 14.32
CA LYS A 109 -13.09 -5.77 15.22
C LYS A 109 -14.10 -5.21 16.21
N LYS A 110 -14.02 -3.93 16.55
CA LYS A 110 -14.97 -3.29 17.49
C LYS A 110 -16.01 -2.41 16.81
N SER A 111 -15.68 -1.82 15.67
CA SER A 111 -16.50 -0.81 14.99
C SER A 111 -17.56 -1.46 14.06
N LEU A 112 -17.20 -2.54 13.37
CA LEU A 112 -18.05 -3.14 12.32
C LEU A 112 -18.79 -4.43 12.75
N ALA A 113 -18.78 -4.77 14.04
CA ALA A 113 -19.48 -5.96 14.55
C ALA A 113 -21.00 -5.94 14.29
N ASP A 114 -21.58 -4.74 14.08
CA ASP A 114 -23.02 -4.52 13.90
C ASP A 114 -23.45 -4.14 12.46
N GLY A 115 -22.62 -4.42 11.45
CA GLY A 115 -23.05 -4.49 10.05
C GLY A 115 -22.84 -3.25 9.16
N GLN A 116 -22.81 -2.03 9.69
CA GLN A 116 -22.51 -0.81 8.90
C GLN A 116 -22.19 0.39 9.78
N GLU A 117 -21.25 1.22 9.34
CA GLU A 117 -20.93 2.49 9.99
C GLU A 117 -20.84 3.63 8.97
N ILE A 118 -21.24 4.83 9.39
CA ILE A 118 -21.18 6.06 8.60
C ILE A 118 -20.27 7.04 9.32
N PHE A 119 -19.28 7.54 8.60
CA PHE A 119 -18.28 8.48 9.10
C PHE A 119 -18.42 9.82 8.41
N GLU A 120 -18.64 10.86 9.19
CA GLU A 120 -18.53 12.24 8.74
C GLU A 120 -17.09 12.71 8.98
N ILE A 121 -16.36 12.98 7.88
CA ILE A 121 -15.01 13.53 7.93
C ILE A 121 -15.14 15.06 7.93
N PRO A 122 -14.86 15.72 9.07
CA PRO A 122 -14.96 17.16 9.15
C PRO A 122 -13.79 17.84 8.42
N ASP A 123 -14.02 19.07 7.95
CA ASP A 123 -12.99 19.84 7.25
C ASP A 123 -11.76 20.15 8.13
N VAL A 124 -12.02 20.32 9.44
CA VAL A 124 -11.03 20.64 10.46
C VAL A 124 -10.65 19.37 11.20
N HIS A 125 -9.40 18.97 11.02
CA HIS A 125 -8.85 17.77 11.63
C HIS A 125 -8.44 18.06 13.07
N ARG A 126 -8.94 17.29 14.03
CA ARG A 126 -8.38 17.27 15.39
C ARG A 126 -7.13 16.38 15.37
N PRO A 127 -5.98 16.84 15.91
CA PRO A 127 -4.78 16.01 16.00
C PRO A 127 -5.08 14.68 16.69
N GLY A 128 -4.72 13.56 16.05
CA GLY A 128 -4.76 12.23 16.65
C GLY A 128 -5.94 11.33 16.28
N PHE A 129 -6.91 11.77 15.48
CA PHE A 129 -8.02 10.89 15.08
C PHE A 129 -8.51 11.17 13.66
N LEU A 130 -7.99 10.41 12.69
CA LEU A 130 -8.67 10.21 11.42
C LEU A 130 -9.21 8.78 11.43
N PRO A 131 -10.53 8.58 11.57
CA PRO A 131 -11.10 7.24 11.54
C PRO A 131 -11.00 6.64 10.14
N ILE A 132 -10.73 7.43 9.09
CA ILE A 132 -10.61 6.92 7.71
C ILE A 132 -9.57 7.74 6.96
N THR A 133 -8.86 7.11 6.04
CA THR A 133 -8.03 7.80 5.05
C THR A 133 -8.31 7.28 3.66
N LEU A 134 -8.59 8.19 2.72
CA LEU A 134 -8.75 7.94 1.29
C LEU A 134 -7.78 8.81 0.50
N ILE A 135 -6.95 8.20 -0.33
CA ILE A 135 -5.93 8.87 -1.14
C ILE A 135 -5.99 8.35 -2.57
N PHE A 136 -5.90 9.27 -3.52
CA PHE A 136 -5.92 9.01 -4.96
C PHE A 136 -4.61 9.56 -5.55
N THR A 137 -3.78 8.68 -6.11
CA THR A 137 -2.52 9.10 -6.76
C THR A 137 -2.65 9.00 -8.27
N MET A 138 -2.56 10.12 -8.97
CA MET A 138 -2.59 10.20 -10.42
C MET A 138 -1.32 9.58 -11.01
N THR A 139 -1.46 8.74 -12.03
CA THR A 139 -0.34 8.02 -12.66
C THR A 139 0.24 8.71 -13.90
N LYS A 140 -0.29 9.89 -14.28
CA LYS A 140 0.17 10.67 -15.44
C LYS A 140 1.46 11.45 -15.13
N LYS A 141 2.00 12.14 -16.15
CA LYS A 141 3.29 12.88 -16.09
C LYS A 141 3.42 13.76 -14.84
N ASP A 142 2.32 14.40 -14.43
CA ASP A 142 2.23 15.17 -13.20
C ASP A 142 1.56 14.30 -12.13
N LYS A 143 2.38 13.50 -11.45
CA LYS A 143 1.92 12.63 -10.35
C LYS A 143 1.38 13.51 -9.21
N GLU A 144 0.09 13.77 -9.24
CA GLU A 144 -0.62 14.48 -8.19
C GLU A 144 -1.22 13.49 -7.19
N VAL A 145 -1.13 13.83 -5.91
CA VAL A 145 -1.77 13.08 -4.83
C VAL A 145 -2.94 13.91 -4.33
N ILE A 146 -4.14 13.34 -4.40
CA ILE A 146 -5.38 13.95 -3.93
C ILE A 146 -5.83 13.19 -2.69
N THR A 147 -5.98 13.91 -1.60
CA THR A 147 -6.45 13.36 -0.31
C THR A 147 -7.91 13.74 -0.12
N PHE A 148 -8.75 12.77 0.24
CA PHE A 148 -10.12 13.03 0.66
C PHE A 148 -10.10 13.84 1.95
N ARG A 149 -10.69 15.03 1.93
CA ARG A 149 -10.56 16.03 2.98
C ARG A 149 -11.80 16.11 3.87
N LYS A 150 -12.98 16.10 3.25
CA LYS A 150 -14.25 16.36 3.91
C LYS A 150 -15.36 15.60 3.19
N GLY A 151 -16.30 15.04 3.94
CA GLY A 151 -17.49 14.40 3.39
C GLY A 151 -17.88 13.17 4.18
N GLN A 152 -18.74 12.37 3.58
CA GLN A 152 -19.26 11.16 4.18
C GLN A 152 -18.54 9.94 3.61
N VAL A 153 -18.20 9.00 4.49
CA VAL A 153 -17.73 7.67 4.11
C VAL A 153 -18.55 6.64 4.86
N LYS A 154 -19.25 5.79 4.12
CA LYS A 154 -20.06 4.70 4.64
C LYS A 154 -19.33 3.39 4.40
N VAL A 155 -19.08 2.66 5.47
CA VAL A 155 -18.34 1.39 5.46
C VAL A 155 -19.29 0.29 5.90
N SER A 156 -19.41 -0.75 5.09
CA SER A 156 -20.20 -1.94 5.41
C SER A 156 -19.30 -3.17 5.30
N PHE A 157 -19.42 -4.05 6.28
CA PHE A 157 -18.66 -5.28 6.34
C PHE A 157 -19.64 -6.45 6.46
N ASN A 158 -19.57 -7.37 5.51
CA ASN A 158 -20.39 -8.57 5.53
C ASN A 158 -19.50 -9.80 5.28
N ASP A 159 -19.29 -10.61 6.31
CA ASP A 159 -18.40 -11.76 6.34
C ASP A 159 -16.95 -11.45 5.94
N ASN A 160 -16.65 -11.50 4.64
CA ASN A 160 -15.34 -11.19 4.07
C ASN A 160 -15.45 -10.16 2.95
N HIS A 161 -16.54 -9.41 2.93
CA HIS A 161 -16.83 -8.46 1.88
C HIS A 161 -16.85 -7.06 2.47
N LEU A 162 -16.01 -6.19 1.90
CA LEU A 162 -15.92 -4.79 2.28
C LEU A 162 -16.56 -3.94 1.21
N ILE A 163 -17.53 -3.14 1.62
CA ILE A 163 -18.18 -2.13 0.79
C ILE A 163 -17.89 -0.78 1.41
N VAL A 164 -17.30 0.13 0.64
CA VAL A 164 -17.05 1.52 1.02
C VAL A 164 -17.73 2.40 0.00
N GLU A 165 -18.63 3.28 0.45
CA GLU A 165 -19.23 4.34 -0.34
C GLU A 165 -18.70 5.66 0.21
N PHE A 166 -18.32 6.59 -0.65
CA PHE A 166 -17.85 7.90 -0.22
C PHE A 166 -18.34 9.00 -1.15
N THR A 167 -18.62 10.17 -0.58
CA THR A 167 -19.00 11.38 -1.29
C THR A 167 -18.48 12.59 -0.53
N GLY A 168 -17.81 13.49 -1.21
CA GLY A 168 -17.24 14.67 -0.58
C GLY A 168 -16.25 15.43 -1.46
N GLU A 169 -15.24 15.97 -0.80
CA GLU A 169 -14.26 16.88 -1.37
C GLU A 169 -12.85 16.32 -1.12
N GLY A 170 -12.06 16.27 -2.18
CA GLY A 170 -10.62 16.05 -2.09
C GLY A 170 -9.83 17.30 -2.36
N ARG A 171 -8.55 17.24 -2.02
CA ARG A 171 -7.60 18.33 -2.23
C ARG A 171 -6.27 17.78 -2.74
N PRO A 172 -5.67 18.39 -3.76
CA PRO A 172 -4.34 18.02 -4.19
C PRO A 172 -3.28 18.49 -3.18
N MET A 173 -2.23 17.70 -3.03
CA MET A 173 -1.12 18.05 -2.14
C MET A 173 -0.31 19.26 -2.67
N SER A 174 -0.32 19.48 -3.98
CA SER A 174 0.35 20.57 -4.71
C SER A 174 -0.34 21.92 -4.54
N ASP A 175 -1.66 21.94 -4.42
CA ASP A 175 -2.45 23.17 -4.33
C ASP A 175 -3.53 23.08 -3.25
N SER A 176 -3.33 23.82 -2.17
CA SER A 176 -4.25 23.82 -1.04
C SER A 176 -5.56 24.57 -1.30
N LYS A 177 -5.67 25.32 -2.40
CA LYS A 177 -6.88 26.09 -2.74
C LYS A 177 -7.83 25.31 -3.63
N THR A 178 -7.32 24.44 -4.48
CA THR A 178 -8.14 23.61 -5.36
C THR A 178 -8.89 22.55 -4.56
N ILE A 179 -10.18 22.39 -4.89
CA ILE A 179 -11.08 21.41 -4.30
C ILE A 179 -11.66 20.59 -5.43
N TYR A 180 -11.60 19.26 -5.30
CA TYR A 180 -12.17 18.33 -6.25
C TYR A 180 -13.40 17.66 -5.65
N PRO A 181 -14.56 17.66 -6.32
CA PRO A 181 -15.63 16.75 -5.94
C PRO A 181 -15.17 15.31 -6.15
N ILE A 182 -15.39 14.48 -5.14
CA ILE A 182 -15.00 13.07 -5.13
C ILE A 182 -16.17 12.24 -4.65
N GLU A 183 -16.50 11.21 -5.43
CA GLU A 183 -17.45 10.19 -5.02
C GLU A 183 -17.02 8.84 -5.57
N GLY A 184 -17.49 7.75 -4.95
CA GLY A 184 -17.17 6.43 -5.45
C GLY A 184 -17.60 5.31 -4.54
N THR A 185 -17.32 4.11 -5.03
CA THR A 185 -17.62 2.85 -4.35
C THR A 185 -16.44 1.92 -4.48
N ILE A 186 -16.05 1.29 -3.38
CA ILE A 186 -15.09 0.19 -3.34
C ILE A 186 -15.85 -1.02 -2.84
N ASN A 187 -15.90 -2.08 -3.63
CA ASN A 187 -16.56 -3.33 -3.30
C ASN A 187 -15.54 -4.45 -3.52
N VAL A 188 -14.99 -5.00 -2.44
CA VAL A 188 -13.86 -5.95 -2.52
C VAL A 188 -14.03 -7.13 -1.58
N ASN A 189 -13.59 -8.29 -2.06
CA ASN A 189 -13.48 -9.49 -1.24
C ASN A 189 -12.16 -9.46 -0.47
N LEU A 190 -12.25 -9.47 0.86
CA LEU A 190 -11.12 -9.60 1.77
C LEU A 190 -10.73 -11.08 1.83
N LYS A 191 -9.52 -11.40 1.37
CA LYS A 191 -9.01 -12.77 1.48
C LYS A 191 -8.88 -13.16 2.96
N LYS A 192 -9.36 -14.36 3.30
CA LYS A 192 -9.09 -15.03 4.59
C LYS A 192 -7.61 -15.38 4.71
#